data_AF-A0A923U0V2-F1
#
_entry.id   AF-A0A923U0V2-F1
#
_cell.length_a   1.000
_cell.length_b   1.000
_cell.length_c   1.000
_cell.angle_alpha   90.00
_cell.angle_beta   90.00
_cell.angle_gamma   90.00
#
_symmetry.space_group_name_H-M   'P 1'
#
loop_
_entity.id
_entity.type
_entity.pdbx_description
1 polymer ?
#
loop_
_entity_poly.entity_id
_entity_poly.type
_entity_poly.pdbx_seq_one_letter_code
_entity_poly.pdbx_strand_id
1 'polypeptide(L)' 'IEQVKESVMLDKVSFVKGQKIALVFGNEVFGVDEEVLKNCDGSIEIPQFGTKHSFNITISVGIVLWHYFMNRN' A
#
# COMPACT_ATOMS: atom_id res chain seq x y z
N ILE A 1 3.17 0.52 -1.73
CA ILE A 1 1.96 1.22 -1.29
C ILE A 1 1.96 2.56 -1.97
N GLU A 2 1.13 2.70 -3.00
CA GLU A 2 1.08 3.88 -3.86
C GLU A 2 -0.24 3.86 -4.64
N GLN A 3 -0.79 5.05 -4.93
CA GLN A 3 -1.98 5.20 -5.77
C GLN A 3 -1.57 5.30 -7.24
N VAL A 4 -1.65 4.18 -7.95
CA VAL A 4 -1.42 4.10 -9.39
C VAL A 4 -2.56 3.36 -10.07
N LYS A 5 -2.69 3.54 -11.38
CA LYS A 5 -3.79 3.01 -12.20
C LYS A 5 -4.03 1.49 -12.01
N GLU A 6 -2.97 0.72 -11.81
CA GLU A 6 -3.01 -0.75 -11.70
C GLU A 6 -2.94 -1.24 -10.24
N SER A 7 -3.15 -0.35 -9.26
CA SER A 7 -3.09 -0.74 -7.85
C SER A 7 -4.32 -1.54 -7.41
N VAL A 8 -4.09 -2.48 -6.49
CA VAL A 8 -5.15 -3.26 -5.85
C VAL A 8 -5.57 -2.54 -4.58
N MET A 9 -6.86 -2.38 -4.36
CA MET A 9 -7.39 -1.80 -3.12
C MET A 9 -7.03 -2.69 -1.92
N LEU A 10 -6.54 -2.09 -0.84
CA LEU A 10 -6.05 -2.80 0.36
C LEU A 10 -7.07 -3.78 0.94
N ASP A 11 -8.36 -3.41 0.94
CA ASP A 11 -9.47 -4.23 1.44
C ASP A 11 -9.77 -5.47 0.56
N LYS A 12 -9.17 -5.55 -0.63
CA LYS A 12 -9.27 -6.68 -1.55
C LYS A 12 -7.98 -7.50 -1.63
N VAL A 13 -6.93 -7.10 -0.91
CA VAL A 13 -5.65 -7.83 -0.89
C VAL A 13 -5.77 -9.05 0.01
N SER A 14 -5.40 -10.21 -0.53
CA SER A 14 -5.30 -11.46 0.25
C SER A 14 -3.84 -11.71 0.63
N PHE A 15 -3.53 -11.62 1.93
CA PHE A 15 -2.21 -11.93 2.44
C PHE A 15 -2.10 -13.42 2.80
N VAL A 16 -1.18 -14.12 2.15
CA VAL A 16 -0.94 -15.55 2.39
C VAL A 16 0.00 -15.73 3.59
N LYS A 17 -0.43 -16.48 4.61
CA LYS A 17 0.42 -16.76 5.77
C LYS A 17 1.70 -17.50 5.38
N GLY A 18 2.81 -17.06 5.96
CA GLY A 18 4.13 -17.62 5.71
C GLY A 18 4.82 -17.05 4.46
N GLN A 19 4.14 -16.28 3.62
CA GLN A 19 4.77 -15.54 2.54
C GLN A 19 5.61 -14.39 3.10
N LYS A 20 6.86 -14.27 2.66
CA LYS A 20 7.70 -13.10 2.96
C LYS A 20 7.22 -11.93 2.12
N ILE A 21 6.97 -10.79 2.77
CA ILE A 21 6.49 -9.57 2.12
C ILE A 21 7.42 -8.42 2.53
N ALA A 22 7.77 -7.59 1.55
CA ALA A 22 8.39 -6.30 1.76
C ALA A 22 7.39 -5.22 1.34
N LEU A 23 7.06 -4.31 2.26
CA LEU A 23 6.16 -3.20 1.99
C LEU A 23 6.99 -1.94 1.74
N VAL A 24 6.87 -1.39 0.53
CA VAL A 24 7.50 -0.11 0.17
C VAL A 24 6.47 1.00 0.30
N PHE A 25 6.85 2.08 0.96
CA PHE A 25 6.03 3.27 1.17
C PHE A 25 6.71 4.47 0.53
N GLY A 26 5.90 5.33 -0.10
CA GLY A 26 6.40 6.52 -0.78
C GLY A 26 6.84 7.64 0.15
N ASN A 27 7.62 8.56 -0.39
CA ASN A 27 7.91 9.83 0.26
C ASN A 27 6.65 10.71 0.34
N GLU A 28 6.52 11.54 1.39
CA GLU A 28 5.36 12.43 1.58
C GLU A 28 5.10 13.39 0.41
N VAL A 29 6.16 13.78 -0.30
CA VAL A 29 6.09 14.77 -1.39
C VAL A 29 6.09 14.08 -2.75
N PHE A 30 6.97 13.08 -2.92
CA PHE A 30 7.25 12.51 -4.23
C PHE A 30 6.63 11.13 -4.47
N GLY A 31 6.02 10.52 -3.46
CA GLY A 31 5.52 9.15 -3.56
C GLY A 31 6.66 8.14 -3.71
N VAL A 32 6.36 7.00 -4.33
CA VAL A 32 7.34 5.96 -4.68
C VAL A 32 7.92 6.21 -6.07
N ASP A 33 9.25 6.19 -6.19
CA ASP A 33 9.92 6.32 -7.49
C ASP A 33 9.49 5.24 -8.49
N GLU A 34 9.35 5.61 -9.76
CA GLU A 34 8.91 4.68 -10.82
C GLU A 34 9.80 3.45 -10.97
N GLU A 35 11.12 3.60 -10.77
CA GLU A 35 12.06 2.48 -10.80
C GLU A 35 11.76 1.47 -9.69
N VAL A 36 11.40 1.96 -8.50
CA VAL A 36 11.03 1.11 -7.37
C VAL A 36 9.70 0.40 -7.65
N LEU A 37 8.71 1.11 -8.21
CA LEU A 37 7.42 0.51 -8.61
C LEU A 37 7.61 -0.61 -9.64
N LYS A 38 8.49 -0.45 -10.63
CA LYS A 38 8.79 -1.46 -11.66
C LYS A 38 9.42 -2.73 -11.09
N ASN A 39 10.09 -2.63 -9.94
CA ASN A 39 10.69 -3.77 -9.24
C ASN A 39 9.75 -4.41 -8.20
N CYS A 40 8.56 -3.85 -7.96
CA CYS A 40 7.58 -4.44 -7.05
C CYS A 40 6.72 -5.49 -7.76
N ASP A 41 6.32 -6.54 -7.03
CA ASP A 41 5.37 -7.55 -7.52
C ASP A 41 3.97 -6.97 -7.80
N GLY A 42 3.67 -5.80 -7.24
CA GLY A 42 2.42 -5.08 -7.43
C GLY A 42 2.34 -3.82 -6.60
N SER A 43 1.25 -3.08 -6.77
CA SER A 43 0.94 -1.89 -5.99
C SER A 43 -0.38 -2.05 -5.25
N ILE A 44 -0.44 -1.48 -4.05
CA ILE A 44 -1.62 -1.52 -3.18
C ILE A 44 -1.96 -0.09 -2.80
N GLU A 45 -3.23 0.27 -2.88
CA GLU A 45 -3.75 1.56 -2.45
C GLU A 45 -4.76 1.43 -1.30
N ILE A 46 -4.82 2.42 -0.41
CA ILE A 46 -5.83 2.46 0.65
C ILE A 46 -7.09 3.08 0.06
N PRO A 47 -8.27 2.43 0.14
CA PRO A 47 -9.53 3.04 -0.28
C PRO A 47 -9.76 4.37 0.44
N GLN A 48 -10.00 5.42 -0.34
CA GLN A 48 -10.23 6.78 0.16
C GLN A 48 -11.55 7.31 -0.37
N PHE A 49 -12.29 7.98 0.52
CA PHE A 49 -13.49 8.72 0.18
C PHE A 49 -13.28 10.19 0.57
N GLY A 50 -13.68 11.11 -0.31
CA GLY A 50 -13.54 12.55 -0.10
C GLY A 50 -12.58 13.21 -1.10
N THR A 51 -12.12 14.41 -0.78
CA THR A 51 -11.34 15.27 -1.71
C THR A 51 -9.83 15.24 -1.46
N LYS A 52 -9.37 14.53 -0.42
CA LYS A 52 -7.94 14.37 -0.17
C LYS A 52 -7.37 13.31 -1.10
N HIS A 53 -6.26 13.66 -1.73
CA HIS A 53 -5.55 12.78 -2.66
C HIS A 53 -4.75 11.69 -1.93
N SER A 54 -4.35 11.89 -0.66
CA SER A 54 -3.59 10.88 0.07
C SER A 54 -3.74 11.02 1.59
N PHE A 55 -3.43 9.95 2.32
CA PHE A 55 -3.19 9.99 3.75
C PHE A 55 -1.73 10.38 4.04
N ASN A 56 -1.49 10.94 5.23
CA ASN A 56 -0.14 11.11 5.74
C ASN A 56 0.60 9.76 5.79
N ILE A 57 1.91 9.76 5.52
CA ILE A 57 2.69 8.53 5.39
C ILE A 57 2.65 7.65 6.64
N THR A 58 2.72 8.24 7.83
CA THR A 58 2.66 7.49 9.10
C THR A 58 1.30 6.82 9.29
N ILE A 59 0.22 7.52 8.91
CA ILE A 59 -1.14 6.97 8.96
C ILE A 59 -1.29 5.83 7.94
N SER A 60 -0.79 6.01 6.73
CA SER A 60 -0.79 4.97 5.69
C SER A 60 -0.07 3.71 6.15
N VAL A 61 1.12 3.85 6.76
CA VAL A 61 1.87 2.73 7.33
C VAL A 61 1.05 2.02 8.41
N GLY A 62 0.44 2.77 9.34
CA GLY A 62 -0.39 2.19 10.40
C GLY A 62 -1.57 1.38 9.88
N ILE A 63 -2.32 1.93 8.92
CA ILE A 63 -3.48 1.27 8.30
C ILE A 63 -3.06 -0.04 7.62
N VAL A 64 -2.01 0.02 6.79
CA VAL A 64 -1.54 -1.15 6.02
C VAL A 64 -1.04 -2.25 6.95
N LEU A 65 -0.23 -1.91 7.96
CA LEU A 65 0.32 -2.89 8.90
C LEU A 65 -0.77 -3.52 9.77
N TRP A 66 -1.73 -2.74 10.24
CA TRP A 66 -2.87 -3.26 11.00
C TRP A 66 -3.71 -4.20 10.14
N HIS A 67 -4.04 -3.78 8.91
CA HIS A 67 -4.81 -4.62 7.99
C HIS A 67 -4.09 -5.93 7.66
N TYR A 68 -2.79 -5.86 7.37
CA TYR A 68 -1.95 -7.04 7.15
C TYR A 68 -1.97 -8.00 8.35
N PHE A 69 -1.83 -7.48 9.57
CA PHE A 69 -1.83 -8.30 10.78
C PHE A 69 -3.18 -9.00 11.01
N MET A 70 -4.29 -8.30 10.74
CA MET A 70 -5.65 -8.81 10.96
C MET A 70 -6.13 -9.78 9.86
N ASN A 71 -5.61 -9.67 8.64
CA ASN A 71 -6.10 -10.40 7.45
C ASN A 71 -5.08 -11.42 6.89
N ARG A 72 -4.09 -11.82 7.68
CA ARG A 72 -3.21 -12.94 7.32
C ARG A 72 -3.95 -14.26 7.54
N ASN A 73 -4.33 -14.92 6.46
CA ASN A 73 -4.99 -16.24 6.47
C ASN A 73 -3.95 -17.36 6.52
#